data_AF-A0A385DBG8-F1
#
_entry.id   AF-A0A385DBG8-F1
#
_cell.length_a   1.000
_cell.length_b   1.000
_cell.length_c   1.000
_cell.angle_alpha   90.00
_cell.angle_beta   90.00
_cell.angle_gamma   90.00
#
_symmetry.space_group_name_H-M   'P 1'
#
loop_
_entity.id
_entity.type
_entity.pdbx_description
1 polymer ?
#
loop_
_entity_poly.entity_id
_entity_poly.type
_entity_poly.pdbx_seq_one_letter_code
_entity_poly.pdbx_strand_id
1 'polypeptide(L)'
;MQSRPADYLETFIALLAVMEQYHWAAALGDFTDDFYELPCPHCAVDVTVAIGDHGRYAAIRDWHLGDVDRRDLRPATPGELSGTGHWMYETAVRDSQGALADGITYLFGKAECPSCASVFSIADEYGSANLPILM
;
A
#
# COMPACT_ATOMS: atom_id res chain seq x y z
N MET A 1 28.29 -1.38 -8.45
CA MET A 1 27.48 -2.60 -8.66
C MET A 1 26.04 -2.15 -8.60
N GLN A 2 25.30 -2.21 -9.71
CA GLN A 2 23.86 -2.01 -9.70
C GLN A 2 23.23 -3.31 -9.21
N SER A 3 22.60 -3.31 -8.04
CA SER A 3 21.79 -4.43 -7.56
C SER A 3 20.68 -4.71 -8.57
N ARG A 4 20.33 -5.96 -8.83
CA ARG A 4 19.15 -6.26 -9.67
C ARG A 4 17.91 -5.76 -8.92
N PRO A 5 16.83 -5.34 -9.60
CA PRO A 5 15.63 -4.81 -8.95
C PRO A 5 15.07 -5.73 -7.85
N ALA A 6 15.06 -7.04 -8.09
CA ALA A 6 14.66 -8.05 -7.10
C ALA A 6 15.59 -8.09 -5.87
N ASP A 7 16.89 -7.85 -6.04
CA ASP A 7 17.85 -7.83 -4.93
C ASP A 7 17.65 -6.58 -4.04
N TYR A 8 17.14 -5.48 -4.63
CA TYR A 8 16.86 -4.26 -3.87
C TYR A 8 15.63 -4.44 -2.97
N LEU A 9 14.50 -4.92 -3.52
CA LEU A 9 13.27 -5.07 -2.75
C LEU A 9 13.49 -5.98 -1.53
N GLU A 10 14.14 -7.12 -1.71
CA GLU A 10 14.47 -8.03 -0.60
C GLU A 10 15.31 -7.36 0.49
N THR A 11 16.30 -6.54 0.09
CA THR A 11 17.11 -5.76 1.03
C THR A 11 16.26 -4.72 1.76
N PHE A 12 15.33 -4.07 1.06
CA PHE A 12 14.44 -3.06 1.62
C PHE A 12 13.46 -3.67 2.63
N ILE A 13 12.86 -4.81 2.30
CA ILE A 13 12.02 -5.61 3.19
C ILE A 13 12.80 -6.05 4.43
N ALA A 14 14.04 -6.52 4.25
CA ALA A 14 14.90 -6.89 5.37
C ALA A 14 15.21 -5.70 6.29
N LEU A 15 15.42 -4.50 5.75
CA LEU A 15 15.60 -3.29 6.55
C LEU A 15 14.34 -2.95 7.36
N LEU A 16 13.15 -3.07 6.77
CA LEU A 16 11.89 -2.88 7.49
C LEU A 16 11.76 -3.86 8.66
N ALA A 17 12.09 -5.13 8.44
CA ALA A 17 12.07 -6.14 9.50
C ALA A 17 13.07 -5.81 10.63
N VAL A 18 14.28 -5.33 10.29
CA VAL A 18 15.27 -4.89 11.29
C VAL A 18 14.79 -3.69 12.11
N MET A 19 13.99 -2.80 11.53
CA MET A 19 13.33 -1.69 12.23
C MET A 19 12.02 -2.09 12.93
N GLU A 20 11.76 -3.40 13.04
CA GLU A 20 10.58 -4.00 13.66
C GLU A 20 9.25 -3.61 12.97
N GLN A 21 9.31 -3.15 11.72
CA GLN A 21 8.16 -2.82 10.88
C GLN A 21 7.64 -4.07 10.15
N TYR A 22 7.39 -5.15 10.88
CA TYR A 22 7.11 -6.48 10.31
C TYR A 22 5.87 -6.53 9.42
N HIS A 23 4.82 -5.78 9.78
CA HIS A 23 3.61 -5.69 8.97
C HIS A 23 3.90 -5.03 7.62
N TRP A 24 4.71 -3.97 7.58
CA TRP A 24 5.17 -3.39 6.31
C TRP A 24 6.11 -4.31 5.55
N ALA A 25 7.00 -5.03 6.23
CA ALA A 25 7.86 -6.02 5.60
C ALA A 25 7.05 -7.17 4.94
N ALA A 26 5.90 -7.53 5.50
CA ALA A 26 4.99 -8.53 4.94
C ALA A 26 4.08 -7.98 3.83
N ALA A 27 3.75 -6.69 3.88
CA ALA A 27 2.82 -6.04 2.96
C ALA A 27 3.44 -5.64 1.62
N LEU A 28 4.74 -5.36 1.63
CA LEU A 28 5.39 -4.64 0.55
C LEU A 28 5.81 -5.59 -0.57
N GLY A 29 5.25 -5.41 -1.76
CA GLY A 29 5.78 -5.96 -3.00
C GLY A 29 6.60 -4.94 -3.78
N ASP A 30 6.83 -5.21 -5.06
CA ASP A 30 7.46 -4.26 -5.98
C ASP A 30 6.45 -3.28 -6.61
N PHE A 31 5.17 -3.37 -6.22
CA PHE A 31 4.04 -2.65 -6.82
C PHE A 31 3.88 -2.90 -8.32
N THR A 32 4.24 -4.08 -8.82
CA THR A 32 3.87 -4.49 -10.19
C THR A 32 2.43 -4.99 -10.26
N ASP A 33 1.96 -5.72 -9.24
CA ASP A 33 0.60 -6.28 -9.18
C ASP A 33 0.12 -6.46 -7.72
N ASP A 34 0.36 -5.46 -6.86
CA ASP A 34 0.06 -5.56 -5.44
C ASP A 34 -1.43 -5.31 -5.17
N PHE A 35 -2.03 -6.21 -4.37
CA PHE A 35 -3.41 -6.10 -3.91
C PHE A 35 -3.51 -6.14 -2.39
N TYR A 36 -4.35 -5.26 -1.85
CA TYR A 36 -4.67 -5.20 -0.43
C TYR A 36 -6.18 -5.34 -0.26
N GLU A 37 -6.62 -6.34 0.50
CA GLU A 37 -8.02 -6.49 0.90
C GLU A 37 -8.20 -5.83 2.26
N LEU A 38 -9.01 -4.76 2.30
CA LEU A 38 -9.18 -3.92 3.48
C LEU A 38 -10.67 -3.73 3.78
N PRO A 39 -11.12 -3.92 5.03
CA PRO A 39 -12.48 -3.58 5.40
C PRO A 39 -12.65 -2.05 5.36
N CYS A 40 -13.74 -1.56 4.78
CA CYS A 40 -14.07 -0.15 4.88
C CYS A 40 -14.38 0.20 6.35
N PRO A 41 -13.74 1.19 6.98
CA PRO A 41 -13.95 1.52 8.38
C PRO A 41 -15.36 2.07 8.68
N HIS A 42 -16.13 2.43 7.65
CA HIS A 42 -17.47 3.00 7.80
C HIS A 42 -18.59 1.97 7.61
N CYS A 43 -18.49 1.08 6.61
CA CYS A 43 -19.55 0.12 6.30
C CYS A 43 -19.12 -1.34 6.34
N ALA A 44 -17.87 -1.62 6.74
CA ALA A 44 -17.28 -2.95 6.91
C ALA A 44 -17.30 -3.85 5.67
N VAL A 45 -17.57 -3.31 4.47
CA VAL A 45 -17.43 -4.07 3.23
C VAL A 45 -15.94 -4.23 2.92
N ASP A 46 -15.55 -5.41 2.44
CA ASP A 46 -14.19 -5.63 1.96
C ASP A 46 -13.97 -4.89 0.64
N VAL A 47 -12.95 -4.05 0.63
CA VAL A 47 -12.52 -3.25 -0.51
C VAL A 47 -11.17 -3.78 -0.99
N THR A 48 -11.09 -4.12 -2.27
CA THR A 48 -9.83 -4.46 -2.92
C THR A 48 -9.15 -3.17 -3.36
N VAL A 49 -7.92 -2.95 -2.89
CA VAL A 49 -7.04 -1.86 -3.29
C VAL A 49 -5.95 -2.45 -4.18
N ALA A 50 -5.90 -2.03 -5.44
CA ALA A 50 -4.89 -2.43 -6.41
C ALA A 50 -3.86 -1.31 -6.60
N ILE A 51 -2.58 -1.63 -6.52
CA ILE A 51 -1.46 -0.72 -6.78
C ILE A 51 -0.45 -1.41 -7.70
N GLY A 52 -0.44 -1.02 -8.97
CA GLY A 52 0.61 -1.44 -9.89
C GLY A 52 0.29 -1.22 -11.36
N ASP A 53 0.81 -2.09 -12.21
CA ASP A 53 0.69 -1.99 -13.67
C ASP A 53 -0.76 -2.18 -14.15
N HIS A 54 -1.57 -2.91 -13.39
CA HIS A 54 -2.99 -3.13 -13.67
C HIS A 54 -3.90 -1.95 -13.26
N GLY A 55 -3.33 -0.92 -12.65
CA GLY A 55 -4.01 0.30 -12.25
C GLY A 55 -3.81 0.65 -10.78
N ARG A 56 -4.40 1.77 -10.38
CA ARG A 56 -4.33 2.31 -9.02
C ARG A 56 -5.73 2.66 -8.56
N TYR A 57 -6.46 1.68 -8.05
CA TYR A 57 -7.88 1.83 -7.73
C TYR A 57 -8.31 1.06 -6.48
N ALA A 58 -9.45 1.47 -5.93
CA ALA A 58 -10.25 0.72 -4.97
C ALA A 58 -11.49 0.14 -5.66
N ALA A 59 -11.90 -1.09 -5.33
CA ALA A 59 -13.01 -1.79 -5.98
C ALA A 59 -13.70 -2.78 -5.03
N ILE A 60 -14.86 -3.28 -5.45
CA ILE A 60 -15.48 -4.48 -4.87
C ILE A 60 -15.10 -5.68 -5.70
N ARG A 61 -14.64 -6.76 -5.06
CA ARG A 61 -14.32 -8.01 -5.74
C ARG A 61 -15.59 -8.81 -6.01
N ASP A 62 -15.95 -8.95 -7.28
CA ASP A 62 -16.96 -9.90 -7.73
C ASP A 62 -16.28 -11.18 -8.26
N TRP A 63 -16.82 -12.34 -7.90
CA TRP A 63 -16.25 -13.64 -8.28
C TRP A 63 -16.26 -13.90 -9.80
N HIS A 64 -17.25 -13.38 -10.52
CA HIS A 64 -17.42 -13.62 -11.96
C HIS A 64 -16.92 -12.46 -12.81
N LEU A 65 -17.09 -11.23 -12.33
CA LEU A 65 -16.79 -10.00 -13.06
C LEU A 65 -15.42 -9.40 -12.70
N GLY A 66 -14.77 -9.91 -11.66
CA GLY A 66 -13.54 -9.34 -11.12
C GLY A 66 -13.82 -8.04 -10.36
N ASP A 67 -12.89 -7.09 -10.43
CA ASP A 67 -12.99 -5.82 -9.69
C ASP A 67 -13.99 -4.86 -10.36
N VAL A 68 -15.13 -4.65 -9.70
CA VAL A 68 -16.22 -3.77 -10.14
C VAL A 68 -16.27 -2.46 -9.34
N ASP A 69 -16.98 -1.46 -9.87
CA ASP A 69 -17.18 -0.14 -9.26
C ASP A 69 -15.88 0.59 -8.88
N ARG A 70 -14.86 0.48 -9.74
CA ARG A 70 -13.53 1.03 -9.50
C ARG A 70 -13.55 2.53 -9.21
N ARG A 71 -12.78 2.93 -8.19
CA ARG A 71 -12.52 4.32 -7.79
C ARG A 71 -11.02 4.58 -7.79
N ASP A 72 -10.58 5.68 -8.41
CA ASP A 72 -9.16 6.02 -8.44
C ASP A 72 -8.62 6.25 -7.01
N LEU A 73 -7.41 5.75 -6.76
CA LEU A 73 -6.70 6.05 -5.52
C LEU A 73 -6.18 7.48 -5.54
N ARG A 74 -6.05 8.04 -4.33
CA ARG A 74 -5.49 9.37 -4.12
C ARG A 74 -4.11 9.20 -3.47
N PRO A 75 -3.00 9.40 -4.19
CA PRO A 75 -1.69 9.26 -3.60
C PRO A 75 -1.49 10.33 -2.52
N ALA A 76 -0.77 9.98 -1.46
CA ALA A 76 -0.25 10.95 -0.52
C ALA A 76 0.84 11.78 -1.19
N THR A 77 0.85 13.08 -0.94
CA THR A 77 1.99 13.91 -1.29
C THR A 77 3.17 13.57 -0.37
N PRO A 78 4.43 13.74 -0.81
CA PRO A 78 5.59 13.43 0.02
C PRO A 78 5.61 14.17 1.38
N GLY A 79 5.02 15.37 1.45
CA GLY A 79 4.89 16.16 2.68
C GLY A 79 3.78 15.69 3.63
N GLU A 80 2.87 14.84 3.17
CA GLU A 80 1.84 14.20 4.01
C GLU A 80 2.33 12.88 4.63
N LEU A 81 3.39 12.29 4.08
CA LEU A 81 4.01 11.09 4.63
C LEU A 81 4.66 11.40 5.97
N SER A 82 4.50 10.48 6.93
CA SER A 82 5.14 10.57 8.24
C SER A 82 5.62 9.19 8.71
N GLY A 83 6.45 9.16 9.77
CA GLY A 83 6.96 7.93 10.35
C GLY A 83 7.60 6.98 9.34
N THR A 84 7.21 5.70 9.39
CA THR A 84 7.71 4.65 8.50
C THR A 84 7.43 4.94 7.03
N GLY A 85 6.26 5.48 6.68
CA GLY A 85 5.92 5.80 5.29
C GLY A 85 6.83 6.88 4.68
N HIS A 86 7.16 7.91 5.46
CA HIS A 86 8.12 8.95 5.03
C HIS A 86 9.52 8.36 4.86
N TRP A 87 9.97 7.54 5.81
CA TRP A 87 11.27 6.86 5.73
C TRP A 87 11.35 5.96 4.50
N MET A 88 10.29 5.20 4.20
CA MET A 88 10.22 4.30 3.06
C MET A 88 10.37 5.08 1.75
N TYR A 89 9.59 6.15 1.60
CA TYR A 89 9.62 7.00 0.42
C TYR A 89 10.99 7.65 0.20
N GLU A 90 11.54 8.32 1.21
CA GLU A 90 12.85 9.00 1.10
C GLU A 90 13.98 8.02 0.79
N THR A 91 13.95 6.83 1.38
CA THR A 91 14.94 5.77 1.12
C THR A 91 14.86 5.30 -0.33
N ALA A 92 13.65 5.01 -0.83
CA ALA A 92 13.45 4.60 -2.22
C ALA A 92 13.87 5.71 -3.21
N VAL A 93 13.55 6.98 -2.94
CA VAL A 93 13.97 8.12 -3.76
C VAL A 93 15.48 8.27 -3.77
N ARG A 94 16.13 8.27 -2.59
CA ARG A 94 17.59 8.36 -2.44
C ARG A 94 18.30 7.28 -3.25
N ASP A 95 17.75 6.07 -3.25
CA ASP A 95 18.34 4.91 -3.92
C ASP A 95 17.86 4.76 -5.38
N SER A 96 17.17 5.77 -5.92
CA SER A 96 16.69 5.85 -7.31
C SER A 96 15.69 4.77 -7.71
N GLN A 97 14.89 4.28 -6.76
CA GLN A 97 13.84 3.29 -6.97
C GLN A 97 12.49 3.98 -7.20
N GLY A 98 12.33 4.57 -8.38
CA GLY A 98 11.16 5.41 -8.70
C GLY A 98 9.82 4.69 -8.63
N ALA A 99 9.72 3.45 -9.13
CA ALA A 99 8.48 2.68 -9.08
C ALA A 99 8.06 2.35 -7.64
N LEU A 100 9.02 1.97 -6.79
CA LEU A 100 8.79 1.71 -5.37
C LEU A 100 8.37 2.99 -4.64
N ALA A 101 9.08 4.10 -4.87
CA ALA A 101 8.73 5.38 -4.27
C ALA A 101 7.32 5.84 -4.65
N ASP A 102 6.94 5.70 -5.92
CA ASP A 102 5.60 6.03 -6.41
C ASP A 102 4.54 5.13 -5.78
N GLY A 103 4.73 3.80 -5.78
CA GLY A 103 3.81 2.86 -5.12
C GLY A 103 3.61 3.15 -3.62
N ILE A 104 4.68 3.54 -2.91
CA ILE A 104 4.60 3.97 -1.50
C ILE A 104 3.65 5.16 -1.33
N THR A 105 3.63 6.13 -2.26
CA THR A 105 2.68 7.26 -2.16
C THR A 105 1.22 6.81 -2.25
N TYR A 106 0.93 5.74 -2.99
CA TYR A 106 -0.42 5.18 -3.06
C TYR A 106 -0.74 4.33 -1.83
N LEU A 107 0.20 3.50 -1.35
CA LEU A 107 0.01 2.67 -0.17
C LEU A 107 -0.26 3.51 1.09
N PHE A 108 0.42 4.65 1.22
CA PHE A 108 0.18 5.63 2.30
C PHE A 108 -0.84 6.72 1.91
N GLY A 109 -1.50 6.56 0.76
CA GLY A 109 -2.54 7.42 0.26
C GLY A 109 -3.94 7.05 0.77
N LYS A 110 -4.95 7.43 0.01
CA LYS A 110 -6.37 7.23 0.36
C LYS A 110 -7.12 6.47 -0.71
N ALA A 111 -8.04 5.63 -0.24
CA ALA A 111 -9.03 4.93 -1.06
C ALA A 111 -10.44 5.51 -0.80
N GLU A 112 -11.31 5.40 -1.79
CA GLU A 112 -12.74 5.68 -1.65
C GLU A 112 -13.51 4.35 -1.73
N CYS A 113 -14.32 4.06 -0.71
CA CYS A 113 -15.13 2.85 -0.68
C CYS A 113 -16.20 2.91 -1.77
N PRO A 114 -16.25 1.95 -2.72
CA PRO A 114 -17.25 1.97 -3.79
C PRO A 114 -18.70 1.87 -3.30
N SER A 115 -18.92 1.27 -2.14
CA SER A 115 -20.26 1.01 -1.58
C SER A 115 -20.85 2.22 -0.84
N CYS A 116 -20.07 2.89 0.02
CA CYS A 116 -20.56 4.01 0.84
C CYS A 116 -19.92 5.36 0.55
N ALA A 117 -19.00 5.43 -0.42
CA ALA A 117 -18.22 6.63 -0.78
C ALA A 117 -17.38 7.24 0.35
N SER A 118 -17.23 6.55 1.49
CA SER A 118 -16.32 6.98 2.55
C SER A 118 -14.87 6.89 2.07
N VAL A 119 -14.09 7.93 2.35
CA VAL A 119 -12.67 7.99 2.04
C VAL A 119 -11.87 7.62 3.27
N PHE A 120 -10.94 6.68 3.13
CA PHE A 120 -10.13 6.17 4.24
C PHE A 120 -8.65 6.07 3.85
N SER A 121 -7.78 6.02 4.87
CA SER A 121 -6.34 5.84 4.71
C SER A 121 -6.03 4.36 4.53
N ILE A 122 -5.37 4.00 3.43
CA ILE A 122 -5.04 2.61 3.13
C ILE A 122 -4.09 2.07 4.21
N ALA A 123 -3.09 2.87 4.59
CA ALA A 123 -2.09 2.46 5.55
C ALA A 123 -2.64 2.30 6.97
N ASP A 124 -3.59 3.15 7.39
CA ASP A 124 -4.19 3.03 8.72
C ASP A 124 -5.05 1.77 8.83
N GLU A 125 -5.86 1.46 7.81
CA GLU A 125 -6.68 0.25 7.80
C GLU A 125 -5.82 -1.02 7.67
N TYR A 126 -4.80 -0.99 6.81
CA TYR A 126 -3.86 -2.11 6.70
C TYR A 126 -3.13 -2.35 8.03
N GLY A 127 -2.64 -1.27 8.66
CA GLY A 127 -2.01 -1.32 9.98
C GLY A 127 -2.95 -1.87 11.03
N SER A 128 -4.20 -1.38 11.10
CA SER A 128 -5.19 -1.88 12.06
C SER A 128 -5.53 -3.36 11.87
N ALA A 129 -5.51 -3.87 10.65
CA ALA A 129 -5.80 -5.27 10.34
C ALA A 129 -4.60 -6.22 10.58
N ASN A 130 -3.37 -5.72 10.47
CA ASN A 130 -2.15 -6.54 10.45
C ASN A 130 -1.18 -6.29 11.61
N LEU A 131 -1.40 -5.24 12.42
CA LEU A 131 -0.66 -5.05 13.66
C LEU A 131 -1.16 -6.04 14.71
N PRO A 132 -0.26 -6.73 15.44
CA PRO A 132 -0.67 -7.55 16.56
C PRO A 132 -1.36 -6.68 17.60
N ILE A 133 -2.53 -7.14 18.08
CA ILE A 133 -3.19 -6.54 19.24
C ILE A 133 -2.23 -6.71 20.41
N LEU A 134 -1.57 -5.63 20.83
CA LEU A 134 -0.85 -5.58 22.08
C LEU A 134 -1.87 -5.76 23.21
N MET A 135 -1.99 -6.98 23.72
CA MET A 135 -2.67 -7.31 24.98
C MET A 135 -1.77 -6.99 26.17
#